data_AF-A0A850YMC6-F1
#
_entry.id   AF-A0A850YMC6-F1
#
_cell.length_a   1.000
_cell.length_b   1.000
_cell.length_c   1.000
_cell.angle_alpha   90.00
_cell.angle_beta   90.00
_cell.angle_gamma   90.00
#
_symmetry.space_group_name_H-M   'P 1'
#
loop_
_entity.id
_entity.type
_entity.pdbx_description
1 polymer ?
#
loop_
_entity_poly.entity_id
_entity_poly.type
_entity_poly.pdbx_seq_one_letter_code
_entity_poly.pdbx_strand_id
1 'polypeptide(L)'
;LFFSDYTGYPFPTAPPVDPFAKIRVDDCGKTKGCFRYGKPGCNAETCDYFLSYRRIGADVEFELSADTDGWVAVGFSSDKKMGGDDVMACVHDDNGRVRIQHFYNVGQWAKEIQRNPARDEEGVFENNRVTCRFKRPVYVPREETIVDLHLSWYYLFAWGPAIQGSITRHDIDSPPVSERVVSIYKYEDIFMPSAAYQTFSSPFCLLLIVALTFYLLMGTP
;
A
#
# COMPACT_ATOMS: atom_id res chain seq x y z
N LEU A 1 -50.20 -4.94 40.16
CA LEU A 1 -49.13 -3.96 39.83
C LEU A 1 -47.94 -4.25 40.74
N PHE A 2 -46.72 -4.13 40.18
CA PHE A 2 -45.38 -4.28 40.76
C PHE A 2 -44.80 -5.70 40.72
N PHE A 3 -44.16 -6.10 39.60
CA PHE A 3 -42.79 -5.82 39.08
C PHE A 3 -41.73 -6.76 39.68
N SER A 4 -41.32 -7.74 38.86
CA SER A 4 -40.24 -8.68 39.11
C SER A 4 -38.91 -7.97 38.86
N ASP A 5 -38.06 -7.90 39.87
CA ASP A 5 -36.71 -7.34 39.79
C ASP A 5 -35.75 -8.41 39.25
N TYR A 6 -35.50 -8.40 37.94
CA TYR A 6 -34.43 -9.19 37.32
C TYR A 6 -33.15 -8.35 37.34
N THR A 7 -32.34 -8.55 38.37
CA THR A 7 -30.97 -8.02 38.41
C THR A 7 -30.12 -8.73 37.36
N GLY A 8 -29.93 -8.09 36.21
CA GLY A 8 -29.05 -8.56 35.15
C GLY A 8 -27.59 -8.55 35.60
N TYR A 9 -26.92 -9.70 35.49
CA TYR A 9 -25.47 -9.78 35.66
C TYR A 9 -24.77 -8.97 34.55
N PRO A 10 -23.75 -8.15 34.87
CA PRO A 10 -22.99 -7.44 33.85
C PRO A 10 -22.28 -8.48 32.97
N PHE A 11 -22.53 -8.40 31.66
CA PHE A 11 -21.77 -9.17 30.67
C PHE A 11 -20.28 -8.81 30.81
N PRO A 12 -19.37 -9.81 30.87
CA PRO A 12 -17.94 -9.54 30.83
C PRO A 12 -17.62 -8.75 29.55
N THR A 13 -17.02 -7.57 29.70
CA THR A 13 -16.51 -6.81 28.56
C THR A 13 -15.51 -7.69 27.81
N ALA A 14 -15.67 -7.80 26.49
CA ALA A 14 -14.75 -8.54 25.65
C ALA A 14 -13.30 -8.10 25.92
N PRO A 15 -12.33 -9.03 25.95
CA PRO A 15 -10.93 -8.66 26.15
C PRO A 15 -10.50 -7.64 25.07
N PRO A 16 -9.56 -6.72 25.40
CA PRO A 16 -9.04 -5.77 24.42
C PRO A 16 -8.53 -6.52 23.18
N VAL A 17 -8.93 -6.05 22.00
CA VAL A 17 -8.38 -6.52 20.72
C VAL A 17 -6.87 -6.32 20.78
N ASP A 18 -6.10 -7.37 20.44
CA ASP A 18 -4.64 -7.29 20.42
C ASP A 18 -4.23 -6.18 19.44
N PRO A 19 -3.47 -5.15 19.87
CA PRO A 19 -3.08 -4.07 18.99
C PRO A 19 -2.29 -4.58 17.78
N PHE A 20 -2.57 -4.02 16.60
CA PHE A 20 -1.82 -4.34 15.40
C PHE A 20 -0.33 -4.11 15.64
N ALA A 21 0.48 -5.17 15.53
CA ALA A 21 1.90 -5.07 15.79
C ALA A 21 2.58 -4.17 14.75
N LYS A 22 3.24 -3.10 15.22
CA LYS A 22 3.89 -2.10 14.36
C LYS A 22 4.86 -2.72 13.36
N ILE A 23 4.83 -2.20 12.13
CA ILE A 23 5.72 -2.61 11.05
C ILE A 23 7.15 -2.13 11.34
N ARG A 24 8.09 -3.07 11.41
CA ARG A 24 9.51 -2.76 11.65
C ARG A 24 10.21 -2.40 10.34
N VAL A 25 10.51 -1.12 10.12
CA VAL A 25 11.20 -0.66 8.89
C VAL A 25 12.71 -0.96 8.94
N ASP A 26 13.30 -1.15 10.12
CA ASP A 26 14.72 -1.48 10.26
C ASP A 26 15.12 -2.85 9.68
N ASP A 27 14.11 -3.69 9.40
CA ASP A 27 14.25 -5.02 8.80
C ASP A 27 14.31 -4.97 7.26
N CYS A 28 14.00 -3.81 6.66
CA CYS A 28 14.04 -3.58 5.23
C CYS A 28 15.46 -3.79 4.67
N GLY A 29 15.54 -4.51 3.54
CA GLY A 29 16.81 -4.88 2.90
C GLY A 29 17.60 -5.97 3.64
N LYS A 30 17.11 -6.45 4.79
CA LYS A 30 17.77 -7.50 5.59
C LYS A 30 16.96 -8.79 5.59
N THR A 31 15.73 -8.72 6.10
CA THR A 31 14.83 -9.88 6.24
C THR A 31 13.52 -9.71 5.47
N LYS A 32 13.30 -8.51 4.91
CA LYS A 32 12.17 -8.21 4.03
C LYS A 32 12.53 -7.15 2.99
N GLY A 33 11.89 -7.22 1.83
CA GLY A 33 11.94 -6.15 0.84
C GLY A 33 10.93 -5.05 1.17
N CYS A 34 11.24 -3.80 0.88
CA CYS A 34 10.40 -2.65 1.19
C CYS A 34 10.40 -1.63 0.05
N PHE A 35 9.24 -1.01 -0.13
CA PHE A 35 9.02 0.13 -1.01
C PHE A 35 8.36 1.24 -0.21
N ARG A 36 8.94 2.43 -0.30
CA ARG A 36 8.46 3.63 0.37
C ARG A 36 8.22 4.72 -0.64
N TYR A 37 7.06 5.35 -0.58
CA TYR A 37 6.74 6.53 -1.36
C TYR A 37 6.25 7.65 -0.46
N GLY A 38 6.85 8.83 -0.57
CA GLY A 38 6.47 9.99 0.23
C GLY A 38 7.63 10.92 0.55
N LYS A 39 7.55 11.57 1.71
CA LYS A 39 8.58 12.47 2.23
C LYS A 39 9.91 11.72 2.49
N PRO A 40 11.08 12.32 2.19
CA PRO A 40 12.37 11.76 2.55
C PRO A 40 12.45 11.36 4.03
N GLY A 41 12.88 10.12 4.29
CA GLY A 41 13.02 9.58 5.65
C GLY A 41 11.73 9.04 6.27
N CYS A 42 10.62 8.99 5.53
CA CYS A 42 9.38 8.39 6.04
C CYS A 42 9.51 6.87 6.31
N ASN A 43 8.58 6.37 7.12
CA ASN A 43 8.44 4.98 7.53
C ASN A 43 7.00 4.49 7.26
N ALA A 44 6.67 3.26 7.67
CA ALA A 44 5.35 2.69 7.42
C ALA A 44 4.17 3.48 8.00
N GLU A 45 4.38 4.33 9.00
CA GLU A 45 3.34 5.16 9.63
C GLU A 45 3.28 6.58 9.06
N THR A 46 4.27 6.99 8.26
CA THR A 46 4.44 8.40 7.83
C THR A 46 4.63 8.56 6.32
N CYS A 47 4.86 7.47 5.57
CA CYS A 47 4.87 7.52 4.12
C CYS A 47 3.45 7.64 3.57
N ASP A 48 3.33 8.32 2.43
CA ASP A 48 2.09 8.37 1.64
C ASP A 48 1.69 6.94 1.24
N TYR A 49 2.68 6.10 0.88
CA TYR A 49 2.52 4.67 0.64
C TYR A 49 3.74 3.87 1.15
N PHE A 50 3.46 2.72 1.75
CA PHE A 50 4.44 1.73 2.20
C PHE A 50 4.00 0.33 1.79
N LEU A 51 4.95 -0.44 1.29
CA LEU A 51 4.83 -1.89 1.12
C LEU A 51 6.07 -2.57 1.67
N SER A 52 5.90 -3.69 2.36
CA SER A 52 6.98 -4.66 2.54
C SER A 52 6.52 -6.08 2.24
N TYR A 53 7.48 -6.94 1.88
CA TYR A 53 7.23 -8.35 1.62
C TYR A 53 8.37 -9.20 2.17
N ARG A 54 8.01 -10.38 2.69
CA ARG A 54 8.99 -11.43 3.06
C ARG A 54 8.42 -12.80 2.81
N ARG A 55 9.29 -13.75 2.48
CA ARG A 55 8.87 -15.13 2.25
C ARG A 55 8.77 -15.88 3.58
N ILE A 56 7.65 -16.56 3.80
CA ILE A 56 7.39 -17.36 5.01
C ILE A 56 6.92 -18.75 4.57
N GLY A 57 7.82 -19.72 4.57
CA GLY A 57 7.51 -21.08 4.12
C GLY A 57 7.07 -21.11 2.66
N ALA A 58 5.80 -21.47 2.41
CA ALA A 58 5.19 -21.52 1.08
C ALA A 58 4.40 -20.25 0.71
N ASP A 59 4.38 -19.27 1.61
CA ASP A 59 3.65 -18.00 1.45
C ASP A 59 4.63 -16.83 1.37
N VAL A 60 4.09 -15.67 0.96
CA VAL A 60 4.71 -14.36 1.08
C VAL A 60 3.82 -13.54 2.01
N GLU A 61 4.40 -13.02 3.08
CA GLU A 61 3.74 -12.04 3.93
C GLU A 61 3.94 -10.66 3.34
N PHE A 62 2.85 -9.94 3.14
CA PHE A 62 2.81 -8.56 2.69
C PHE A 62 2.31 -7.68 3.83
N GLU A 63 2.92 -6.50 3.96
CA GLU A 63 2.46 -5.43 4.86
C GLU A 63 2.26 -4.18 4.01
N LEU A 64 1.05 -3.61 4.02
CA LEU A 64 0.72 -2.39 3.29
C LEU A 64 0.27 -1.30 4.26
N SER A 65 0.60 -0.05 3.95
CA SER A 65 0.11 1.12 4.66
C SER A 65 0.05 2.33 3.73
N ALA A 66 -1.01 3.13 3.80
CA ALA A 66 -1.10 4.38 3.04
C ALA A 66 -1.87 5.47 3.79
N ASP A 67 -1.55 6.73 3.50
CA ASP A 67 -2.21 7.91 4.06
C ASP A 67 -3.56 8.13 3.38
N THR A 68 -4.55 7.34 3.80
CA THR A 68 -5.87 7.29 3.17
C THR A 68 -6.89 6.73 4.15
N ASP A 69 -8.15 7.15 3.99
CA ASP A 69 -9.32 6.61 4.68
C ASP A 69 -10.05 5.52 3.89
N GLY A 70 -9.58 5.19 2.68
CA GLY A 70 -10.25 4.26 1.78
C GLY A 70 -9.55 2.92 1.65
N TRP A 71 -8.49 2.86 0.85
CA TRP A 71 -7.82 1.61 0.52
C TRP A 71 -6.37 1.79 0.11
N VAL A 72 -5.57 0.74 0.32
CA VAL A 72 -4.19 0.61 -0.15
C VAL A 72 -4.01 -0.73 -0.86
N ALA A 73 -3.30 -0.77 -1.99
CA ALA A 73 -3.14 -1.98 -2.78
C ALA A 73 -1.75 -2.14 -3.39
N VAL A 74 -1.44 -3.37 -3.77
CA VAL A 74 -0.33 -3.73 -4.66
C VAL A 74 -0.87 -4.52 -5.84
N GLY A 75 -0.50 -4.10 -7.05
CA GLY A 75 -0.71 -4.85 -8.27
C GLY A 75 0.57 -5.55 -8.73
N PHE A 76 0.47 -6.81 -9.11
CA PHE A 76 1.53 -7.60 -9.72
C PHE A 76 1.32 -7.63 -11.24
N SER A 77 2.21 -6.99 -11.97
CA SER A 77 2.03 -6.73 -13.40
C SER A 77 3.19 -7.19 -14.25
N SER A 78 2.89 -7.57 -15.49
CA SER A 78 3.88 -7.91 -16.51
C SER A 78 4.54 -6.67 -17.12
N ASP A 79 3.93 -5.49 -16.95
CA ASP A 79 4.46 -4.20 -17.38
C ASP A 79 4.26 -3.13 -16.29
N LYS A 80 4.44 -1.84 -16.64
CA LYS A 80 4.34 -0.73 -15.68
C LYS A 80 2.97 -0.02 -15.75
N LYS A 81 1.94 -0.66 -16.27
CA LYS A 81 0.63 -0.06 -16.52
C LYS A 81 -0.46 -0.91 -15.91
N MET A 82 -1.54 -0.23 -15.50
CA MET A 82 -2.75 -0.90 -15.04
C MET A 82 -3.46 -1.57 -16.21
N GLY A 83 -3.71 -2.87 -16.08
CA GLY A 83 -4.51 -3.67 -17.01
C GLY A 83 -3.95 -5.08 -17.21
N GLY A 84 -4.70 -6.08 -16.74
CA GLY A 84 -4.27 -7.48 -16.75
C GLY A 84 -3.43 -7.85 -15.53
N ASP A 85 -3.70 -7.24 -14.37
CA ASP A 85 -2.90 -7.37 -13.15
C ASP A 85 -3.67 -8.14 -12.08
N ASP A 86 -2.94 -8.95 -11.32
CA ASP A 86 -3.36 -9.50 -10.02
C ASP A 86 -3.16 -8.43 -8.95
N VAL A 87 -4.20 -8.09 -8.20
CA VAL A 87 -4.17 -6.99 -7.23
C VAL A 87 -4.66 -7.47 -5.86
N MET A 88 -3.86 -7.23 -4.84
CA MET A 88 -4.25 -7.40 -3.44
C MET A 88 -4.44 -6.03 -2.80
N ALA A 89 -5.61 -5.78 -2.22
CA ALA A 89 -5.95 -4.51 -1.62
C ALA A 89 -6.47 -4.68 -0.19
N CYS A 90 -6.18 -3.71 0.66
CA CYS A 90 -6.73 -3.57 2.00
C CYS A 90 -7.69 -2.39 1.99
N VAL A 91 -8.95 -2.67 2.29
CA VAL A 91 -10.07 -1.74 2.09
C VAL A 91 -10.76 -1.50 3.41
N HIS A 92 -10.84 -0.24 3.80
CA HIS A 92 -11.56 0.23 4.97
C HIS A 92 -13.06 0.28 4.66
N ASP A 93 -13.84 -0.44 5.46
CA ASP A 93 -15.30 -0.48 5.36
C ASP A 93 -15.96 0.51 6.31
N ASP A 94 -17.25 0.79 6.07
CA ASP A 94 -18.04 1.73 6.88
C ASP A 94 -18.21 1.29 8.35
N ASN A 95 -17.84 0.04 8.70
CA ASN A 95 -17.88 -0.46 10.07
C ASN A 95 -16.54 -0.22 10.82
N GLY A 96 -15.59 0.48 10.21
CA GLY A 96 -14.28 0.74 10.79
C GLY A 96 -13.30 -0.43 10.64
N ARG A 97 -13.61 -1.44 9.82
CA ARG A 97 -12.75 -2.61 9.61
C ARG A 97 -11.96 -2.47 8.33
N VAL A 98 -10.71 -2.95 8.34
CA VAL A 98 -9.91 -3.10 7.13
C VAL A 98 -9.94 -4.56 6.69
N ARG A 99 -10.41 -4.81 5.47
CA ARG A 99 -10.55 -6.15 4.89
C ARG A 99 -9.60 -6.31 3.72
N ILE A 100 -9.01 -7.50 3.58
CA ILE A 100 -8.19 -7.81 2.42
C ILE A 100 -9.12 -8.31 1.32
N GLN A 101 -8.98 -7.76 0.13
CA GLN A 101 -9.74 -8.10 -1.06
C GLN A 101 -8.78 -8.37 -2.23
N HIS A 102 -9.22 -9.23 -3.13
CA HIS A 102 -8.48 -9.62 -4.33
C HIS A 102 -9.21 -9.07 -5.55
N PHE A 103 -8.46 -8.45 -6.46
CA PHE A 103 -8.97 -7.86 -7.69
C PHE A 103 -8.15 -8.31 -8.88
N TYR A 104 -8.78 -8.28 -10.05
CA TYR A 104 -8.10 -8.40 -11.33
C TYR A 104 -8.40 -7.16 -12.17
N ASN A 105 -7.35 -6.52 -12.70
CA ASN A 105 -7.51 -5.33 -13.52
C ASN A 105 -7.89 -5.70 -14.96
N VAL A 106 -8.95 -5.08 -15.50
CA VAL A 106 -9.33 -5.18 -16.91
C VAL A 106 -9.26 -3.77 -17.51
N GLY A 107 -8.18 -3.49 -18.22
CA GLY A 107 -7.83 -2.11 -18.58
C GLY A 107 -7.65 -1.26 -17.32
N GLN A 108 -8.36 -0.13 -17.23
CA GLN A 108 -8.29 0.78 -16.08
C GLN A 108 -9.33 0.49 -14.98
N TRP A 109 -9.96 -0.69 -15.01
CA TRP A 109 -11.00 -1.07 -14.04
C TRP A 109 -10.53 -2.21 -13.17
N ALA A 110 -10.69 -2.08 -11.86
CA ALA A 110 -10.45 -3.16 -10.91
C ALA A 110 -11.74 -3.96 -10.70
N LYS A 111 -11.71 -5.26 -11.01
CA LYS A 111 -12.83 -6.17 -10.79
C LYS A 111 -12.54 -7.06 -9.58
N GLU A 112 -13.39 -7.00 -8.55
CA GLU A 112 -13.25 -7.87 -7.39
C GLU A 112 -13.40 -9.35 -7.79
N ILE A 113 -12.51 -10.18 -7.27
CA ILE A 113 -12.48 -11.62 -7.47
C ILE A 113 -12.87 -12.28 -6.15
N GLN A 114 -13.98 -13.02 -6.17
CA GLN A 114 -14.52 -13.68 -4.97
C GLN A 114 -13.53 -14.66 -4.34
N ARG A 115 -12.70 -15.31 -5.15
CA ARG A 115 -11.65 -16.20 -4.68
C ARG A 115 -10.44 -15.38 -4.24
N ASN A 116 -10.36 -15.14 -2.94
CA ASN A 116 -9.26 -14.41 -2.32
C ASN A 116 -8.16 -15.38 -1.82
N PRO A 117 -6.90 -15.27 -2.28
CA PRO A 117 -5.81 -16.12 -1.81
C PRO A 117 -5.23 -15.70 -0.45
N ALA A 118 -5.65 -14.57 0.11
CA ALA A 118 -5.14 -14.05 1.38
C ALA A 118 -5.40 -15.02 2.56
N ARG A 119 -4.48 -14.99 3.52
CA ARG A 119 -4.48 -15.77 4.75
C ARG A 119 -3.90 -14.91 5.86
N ASP A 120 -4.13 -15.28 7.11
CA ASP A 120 -3.58 -14.61 8.30
C ASP A 120 -3.75 -13.08 8.20
N GLU A 121 -4.99 -12.67 7.93
CA GLU A 121 -5.37 -11.28 7.64
C GLU A 121 -5.46 -10.45 8.93
N GLU A 122 -4.73 -9.35 8.97
CA GLU A 122 -4.78 -8.32 9.99
C GLU A 122 -4.95 -6.97 9.31
N GLY A 123 -5.82 -6.12 9.85
CA GLY A 123 -6.10 -4.81 9.30
C GLY A 123 -6.52 -3.82 10.37
N VAL A 124 -6.06 -2.59 10.26
CA VAL A 124 -6.36 -1.51 11.19
C VAL A 124 -6.51 -0.19 10.44
N PHE A 125 -7.48 0.61 10.87
CA PHE A 125 -7.63 2.00 10.46
C PHE A 125 -7.43 2.91 11.68
N GLU A 126 -6.30 3.60 11.72
CA GLU A 126 -5.94 4.50 12.83
C GLU A 126 -5.24 5.73 12.26
N ASN A 127 -5.50 6.91 12.83
CA ASN A 127 -4.87 8.17 12.41
C ASN A 127 -5.01 8.47 10.90
N ASN A 128 -6.20 8.22 10.33
CA ASN A 128 -6.48 8.42 8.90
C ASN A 128 -5.61 7.58 7.96
N ARG A 129 -5.23 6.37 8.40
CA ARG A 129 -4.34 5.48 7.67
C ARG A 129 -4.84 4.06 7.68
N VAL A 130 -5.00 3.50 6.49
CA VAL A 130 -5.24 2.06 6.30
C VAL A 130 -3.90 1.33 6.41
N THR A 131 -3.81 0.37 7.33
CA THR A 131 -2.67 -0.54 7.46
C THR A 131 -3.15 -1.98 7.52
N CYS A 132 -2.43 -2.89 6.86
CA CYS A 132 -2.76 -4.31 6.90
C CYS A 132 -1.52 -5.19 6.78
N ARG A 133 -1.67 -6.44 7.23
CA ARG A 133 -0.73 -7.54 7.06
C ARG A 133 -1.52 -8.77 6.62
N PHE A 134 -0.99 -9.48 5.62
CA PHE A 134 -1.59 -10.74 5.17
C PHE A 134 -0.54 -11.63 4.53
N LYS A 135 -0.83 -12.92 4.45
CA LYS A 135 -0.06 -13.89 3.68
C LYS A 135 -0.76 -14.24 2.39
N ARG A 136 0.00 -14.45 1.32
CA ARG A 136 -0.45 -14.94 0.03
C ARG A 136 0.42 -16.13 -0.38
N PRO A 137 -0.14 -17.28 -0.77
CA PRO A 137 0.63 -18.38 -1.33
C PRO A 137 1.49 -17.92 -2.51
N VAL A 138 2.71 -18.45 -2.61
CA VAL A 138 3.62 -18.12 -3.72
C VAL A 138 2.99 -18.52 -5.07
N TYR A 139 2.37 -19.69 -5.10
CA TYR A 139 1.71 -20.26 -6.27
C TYR A 139 0.28 -20.72 -5.93
N VAL A 140 -0.69 -20.35 -6.77
CA VAL A 140 -2.08 -20.79 -6.67
C VAL A 140 -2.47 -21.51 -7.95
N PRO A 141 -2.69 -22.84 -7.93
CA PRO A 141 -2.97 -23.59 -9.14
C PRO A 141 -4.37 -23.26 -9.70
N ARG A 142 -4.49 -23.32 -11.04
CA ARG A 142 -5.74 -23.20 -11.81
C ARG A 142 -6.51 -21.89 -11.59
N GLU A 143 -5.78 -20.79 -11.45
CA GLU A 143 -6.36 -19.46 -11.33
C GLU A 143 -5.63 -18.50 -12.24
N GLU A 144 -6.29 -18.03 -13.28
CA GLU A 144 -5.68 -17.15 -14.29
C GLU A 144 -5.58 -15.69 -13.81
N THR A 145 -6.36 -15.33 -12.77
CA THR A 145 -6.35 -13.99 -12.17
C THR A 145 -5.24 -13.80 -11.14
N ILE A 146 -4.54 -14.87 -10.75
CA ILE A 146 -3.50 -14.86 -9.72
C ILE A 146 -2.15 -15.21 -10.34
N VAL A 147 -1.16 -14.34 -10.19
CA VAL A 147 0.17 -14.56 -10.76
C VAL A 147 1.02 -15.53 -9.92
N ASP A 148 1.96 -16.22 -10.57
CA ASP A 148 2.97 -17.02 -9.88
C ASP A 148 4.11 -16.13 -9.35
N LEU A 149 4.24 -16.00 -8.03
CA LEU A 149 5.28 -15.19 -7.40
C LEU A 149 6.66 -15.87 -7.37
N HIS A 150 6.81 -17.08 -7.90
CA HIS A 150 8.14 -17.61 -8.24
C HIS A 150 8.78 -16.78 -9.37
N LEU A 151 7.97 -16.19 -10.24
CA LEU A 151 8.40 -15.26 -11.28
C LEU A 151 8.56 -13.84 -10.71
N SER A 152 9.18 -12.96 -11.49
CA SER A 152 9.36 -11.56 -11.11
C SER A 152 8.34 -10.68 -11.83
N TRP A 153 7.75 -9.73 -11.10
CA TRP A 153 6.67 -8.87 -11.58
C TRP A 153 6.96 -7.41 -11.26
N TYR A 154 6.49 -6.49 -12.08
CA TYR A 154 6.43 -5.10 -11.64
C TYR A 154 5.40 -4.97 -10.53
N TYR A 155 5.74 -4.19 -9.50
CA TYR A 155 4.80 -3.85 -8.44
C TYR A 155 4.23 -2.48 -8.75
N LEU A 156 2.91 -2.41 -8.87
CA LEU A 156 2.14 -1.18 -9.02
C LEU A 156 1.62 -0.79 -7.64
N PHE A 157 1.94 0.41 -7.17
CA PHE A 157 1.62 0.86 -5.83
C PHE A 157 0.48 1.88 -5.91
N ALA A 158 -0.68 1.57 -5.32
CA ALA A 158 -1.86 2.44 -5.43
C ALA A 158 -2.62 2.52 -4.11
N TRP A 159 -3.28 3.66 -3.89
CA TRP A 159 -4.16 3.92 -2.76
C TRP A 159 -5.17 4.98 -3.16
N GLY A 160 -6.28 5.08 -2.42
CA GLY A 160 -7.29 6.09 -2.66
C GLY A 160 -8.55 5.88 -1.81
N PRO A 161 -9.61 6.67 -2.05
CA PRO A 161 -10.82 6.62 -1.27
C PRO A 161 -11.64 5.37 -1.56
N ALA A 162 -12.41 4.93 -0.57
CA ALA A 162 -13.40 3.88 -0.71
C ALA A 162 -14.79 4.45 -0.42
N ILE A 163 -15.81 3.89 -1.08
CA ILE A 163 -17.22 4.22 -0.82
C ILE A 163 -17.91 2.91 -0.46
N GLN A 164 -18.46 2.82 0.74
CA GLN A 164 -19.19 1.63 1.21
C GLN A 164 -18.37 0.33 1.12
N GLY A 165 -17.08 0.41 1.44
CA GLY A 165 -16.16 -0.72 1.33
C GLY A 165 -15.83 -1.15 -0.11
N SER A 166 -16.18 -0.34 -1.12
CA SER A 166 -15.76 -0.52 -2.50
C SER A 166 -14.64 0.45 -2.84
N ILE A 167 -13.57 -0.06 -3.46
CA ILE A 167 -12.49 0.78 -3.98
C ILE A 167 -13.00 1.73 -5.05
N THR A 168 -12.48 2.95 -5.07
CA THR A 168 -12.68 3.92 -6.15
C THR A 168 -11.35 4.21 -6.84
N ARG A 169 -11.31 5.22 -7.72
CA ARG A 169 -10.08 5.63 -8.40
C ARG A 169 -9.02 6.05 -7.37
N HIS A 170 -7.78 5.63 -7.60
CA HIS A 170 -6.63 6.03 -6.78
C HIS A 170 -6.41 7.55 -6.78
N ASP A 171 -5.79 8.09 -5.73
CA ASP A 171 -5.68 9.55 -5.49
C ASP A 171 -4.79 10.27 -6.51
N ILE A 172 -3.70 9.64 -6.94
CA ILE A 172 -2.69 10.24 -7.81
C ILE A 172 -2.83 9.74 -9.25
N ASP A 173 -2.82 10.63 -10.23
CA ASP A 173 -3.04 10.27 -11.65
C ASP A 173 -2.00 9.28 -12.21
N SER A 174 -0.80 9.26 -11.64
CA SER A 174 0.27 8.33 -12.01
C SER A 174 0.90 7.74 -10.75
N PRO A 175 0.31 6.67 -10.19
CA PRO A 175 0.84 6.01 -9.02
C PRO A 175 2.26 5.47 -9.24
N PRO A 176 3.10 5.40 -8.19
CA PRO A 176 4.46 4.91 -8.31
C PRO A 176 4.45 3.43 -8.72
N VAL A 177 5.49 3.06 -9.45
CA VAL A 177 5.70 1.69 -9.94
C VAL A 177 7.16 1.33 -9.71
N SER A 178 7.44 0.07 -9.37
CA SER A 178 8.81 -0.42 -9.26
C SER A 178 9.59 -0.19 -10.57
N GLU A 179 10.83 0.31 -10.48
CA GLU A 179 11.65 0.60 -11.66
C GLU A 179 11.95 -0.66 -12.50
N ARG A 180 12.06 -1.81 -11.84
CA ARG A 180 12.35 -3.13 -12.40
C ARG A 180 11.45 -4.17 -11.75
N VAL A 181 11.31 -5.31 -12.41
CA VAL A 181 10.59 -6.45 -11.85
C VAL A 181 11.19 -6.86 -10.50
N VAL A 182 10.30 -7.18 -9.56
CA VAL A 182 10.59 -7.53 -8.18
C VAL A 182 10.51 -9.04 -8.05
N SER A 183 11.55 -9.63 -7.46
CA SER A 183 11.57 -11.05 -7.10
C SER A 183 11.39 -11.17 -5.59
N ILE A 184 10.48 -12.05 -5.15
CA ILE A 184 10.28 -12.32 -3.71
C ILE A 184 11.51 -12.93 -3.02
N TYR A 185 12.53 -13.32 -3.79
CA TYR A 185 13.78 -13.90 -3.33
C TYR A 185 14.90 -12.89 -3.09
N LYS A 186 14.68 -11.61 -3.42
CA LYS A 186 15.66 -10.55 -3.21
C LYS A 186 15.05 -9.46 -2.34
N TYR A 187 15.65 -9.16 -1.20
CA TYR A 187 15.19 -8.09 -0.32
C TYR A 187 15.89 -6.79 -0.64
N GLU A 188 15.11 -5.80 -1.07
CA GLU A 188 15.59 -4.47 -1.41
C GLU A 188 14.91 -3.45 -0.51
N ASP A 189 15.56 -2.32 -0.26
CA ASP A 189 14.97 -1.20 0.43
C ASP A 189 14.95 0.00 -0.50
N ILE A 190 13.80 0.24 -1.12
CA ILE A 190 13.65 1.24 -2.18
C ILE A 190 12.79 2.39 -1.66
N PHE A 191 13.33 3.61 -1.78
CA PHE A 191 12.64 4.85 -1.49
C PHE A 191 12.39 5.65 -2.77
N MET A 192 11.15 6.10 -2.95
CA MET A 192 10.67 6.87 -4.08
C MET A 192 10.11 8.21 -3.56
N PRO A 193 10.73 9.36 -3.86
CA PRO A 193 10.22 10.65 -3.38
C PRO A 193 8.90 10.99 -4.07
N SER A 194 7.91 11.43 -3.29
CA SER A 194 6.66 11.90 -3.88
C SER A 194 6.85 13.20 -4.66
N ALA A 195 5.97 13.46 -5.62
CA ALA A 195 6.12 14.59 -6.55
C ALA A 195 6.26 15.94 -5.82
N ALA A 196 5.63 16.09 -4.64
CA ALA A 196 5.73 17.27 -3.80
C ALA A 196 7.15 17.52 -3.23
N TYR A 197 7.99 16.49 -3.15
CA TYR A 197 9.36 16.55 -2.63
C TYR A 197 10.42 16.30 -3.71
N GLN A 198 10.01 16.15 -4.98
CA GLN A 198 10.97 16.12 -6.07
C GLN A 198 11.54 17.52 -6.24
N THR A 199 12.75 17.75 -5.73
CA THR A 199 13.52 18.92 -6.11
C THR A 199 13.79 18.80 -7.60
N PHE A 200 13.29 19.75 -8.39
CA PHE A 200 13.73 19.92 -9.78
C PHE A 200 15.20 20.35 -9.78
N SER A 201 16.11 19.44 -9.45
CA SER A 201 17.55 19.61 -9.64
C SER A 201 17.87 19.34 -11.11
N SER A 202 17.15 20.01 -12.02
CA SER A 202 17.58 20.08 -13.40
C SER A 202 18.71 21.10 -13.46
N PRO A 203 19.89 20.74 -13.98
CA PRO A 203 20.99 21.69 -14.14
C PRO A 203 20.56 22.88 -15.01
N PHE A 204 19.63 22.68 -15.95
CA PHE A 204 19.04 23.77 -16.75
C PHE A 204 18.22 24.75 -15.90
N CYS A 205 17.50 24.26 -14.89
CA CYS A 205 16.71 25.12 -14.01
C CYS A 205 17.62 25.95 -13.10
N LEU A 206 18.69 25.35 -12.57
CA LEU A 206 19.72 26.06 -11.80
C LEU A 206 20.44 27.11 -12.65
N LEU A 207 20.79 26.78 -13.90
CA LEU A 207 21.41 27.72 -14.82
C LEU A 207 20.48 28.89 -15.18
N LEU A 208 19.18 28.64 -15.35
CA LEU A 208 18.18 29.69 -15.58
C LEU A 208 18.04 30.62 -14.37
N ILE A 209 17.96 30.06 -13.16
CA ILE A 209 17.89 30.84 -11.93
C ILE A 209 19.15 31.71 -11.79
N VAL A 210 20.34 31.12 -12.00
CA VAL A 210 21.61 31.87 -11.97
C VAL A 210 21.62 32.97 -13.02
N ALA A 211 21.27 32.68 -14.28
CA ALA A 211 21.22 33.68 -15.36
C ALA A 211 20.23 34.82 -15.07
N LEU A 212 19.04 34.51 -14.54
CA LEU A 212 18.05 35.50 -14.12
C LEU A 212 18.57 36.37 -12.97
N THR A 213 19.24 35.78 -11.99
CA THR A 213 19.85 36.56 -10.90
C THR A 213 20.95 37.48 -11.40
N PHE A 214 21.80 37.03 -12.33
CA PHE A 214 22.82 37.88 -12.95
C PHE A 214 22.19 39.02 -13.77
N TYR A 215 21.15 38.73 -14.56
CA TYR A 215 20.46 39.76 -15.35
C TYR A 215 19.82 40.85 -14.46
N LEU A 216 19.21 40.45 -13.35
CA LEU A 216 18.60 41.37 -12.40
C LEU A 216 19.62 42.17 -11.59
N LEU A 217 20.78 41.58 -11.26
CA LEU A 217 21.85 42.24 -10.51
C LEU A 217 22.69 43.19 -11.35
N MET A 218 22.87 42.89 -12.64
CA MET A 218 23.70 43.70 -13.54
C MET A 218 22.98 44.97 -14.00
N GLY A 219 21.65 45.06 -13.82
CA GLY A 219 20.83 46.15 -14.35
C GLY A 219 20.84 46.16 -15.88
N THR A 220 19.69 46.44 -16.49
CA THR A 220 19.70 46.74 -17.93
C THR A 220 20.54 48.00 -18.16
N PRO A 221 21.47 48.02 -19.14
CA PRO A 221 22.25 49.20 -19.45
C PRO A 221 21.37 50.39 -19.84
#